data_AF-R6H7K4-F1
#
_entry.id   AF-R6H7K4-F1
#
_cell.length_a   1.000
_cell.length_b   1.000
_cell.length_c   1.000
_cell.angle_alpha   90.00
_cell.angle_beta   90.00
_cell.angle_gamma   90.00
#
_symmetry.space_group_name_H-M   'P 1'
#
loop_
_entity.id
_entity.type
_entity.pdbx_description
1 polymer ?
#
loop_
_entity_poly.entity_id
_entity_poly.type
_entity_poly.pdbx_seq_one_letter_code
_entity_poly.pdbx_strand_id
1 'polypeptide(L)'
;MAGMLYLVPTPIGNLGDISVRCREILAQADFIAAEDTRVTLKLLNHLELKKPLVSYYEHNKASSGGKILDRIQAGEVCALVSDAGSPAISDPGEDLVRQCAEADIPVSAVPGPCAVITALSISGLPTGRFTFEGFLSTAKKSRNQHLEALRTETRTMVFYEAPHKLLATLEDMSAVFGPDRRVSLCRELTKLHEEVIRTTLGEAAQRYRQAAPKGEFVLVLAGATPEHAPVSTLEEAAHRALTLIEEGLSRKDAARQAALETGLPKNAIYDATLS
;
A
#
# COMPACT_ATOMS: atom_id res chain seq x y z
N MET A 1 7.16 33.69 15.12
CA MET A 1 6.35 32.89 14.18
C MET A 1 6.44 31.46 14.63
N ALA A 2 5.37 30.68 14.53
CA ALA A 2 5.44 29.24 14.79
C ALA A 2 6.47 28.61 13.84
N GLY A 3 7.13 27.55 14.32
CA GLY A 3 8.03 26.72 13.53
C GLY A 3 7.25 25.83 12.58
N MET A 4 7.84 24.71 12.19
CA MET A 4 7.29 23.82 11.18
C MET A 4 7.46 22.34 11.57
N LEU A 5 6.45 21.54 11.24
CA LEU A 5 6.56 20.08 11.28
C LEU A 5 6.99 19.55 9.91
N TYR A 6 8.10 18.82 9.87
CA TYR A 6 8.54 18.07 8.69
C TYR A 6 8.25 16.58 8.85
N LEU A 7 7.56 16.00 7.88
CA LEU A 7 7.42 14.54 7.77
C LEU A 7 8.60 14.01 6.99
N VAL A 8 9.48 13.24 7.64
CA VAL A 8 10.73 12.75 7.05
C VAL A 8 10.71 11.23 6.97
N PRO A 9 10.59 10.65 5.77
CA PRO A 9 10.65 9.21 5.59
C PRO A 9 12.02 8.63 5.94
N THR A 10 12.01 7.46 6.56
CA THR A 10 13.20 6.68 6.93
C THR A 10 13.34 5.43 6.05
N PRO A 11 14.55 4.87 5.92
CA PRO A 11 14.76 3.61 5.20
C PRO A 11 13.86 2.46 5.65
N ILE A 12 13.45 1.59 4.72
CA ILE A 12 12.64 0.39 5.01
C ILE A 12 13.45 -0.92 5.11
N GLY A 13 14.78 -0.81 5.08
CA GLY A 13 15.67 -1.97 5.15
C GLY A 13 17.12 -1.67 4.76
N ASN A 14 17.33 -0.72 3.84
CA ASN A 14 18.66 -0.31 3.40
C ASN A 14 18.93 1.16 3.72
N LEU A 15 19.96 1.41 4.55
CA LEU A 15 20.33 2.77 4.96
C LEU A 15 20.67 3.69 3.77
N GLY A 16 21.06 3.14 2.61
CA GLY A 16 21.31 3.90 1.39
C GLY A 16 20.07 4.53 0.74
N ASP A 17 18.86 4.14 1.16
CA ASP A 17 17.60 4.66 0.59
C ASP A 17 17.20 6.03 1.16
N ILE A 18 17.94 6.54 2.16
CA ILE A 18 17.67 7.87 2.69
C ILE A 18 18.14 8.94 1.72
N SER A 19 17.25 9.88 1.39
CA SER A 19 17.58 10.96 0.46
C SER A 19 18.46 12.03 1.12
N VAL A 20 19.21 12.76 0.27
CA VAL A 20 19.98 13.94 0.71
C VAL A 20 19.09 14.96 1.41
N ARG A 21 17.88 15.20 0.89
CA ARG A 21 16.92 16.14 1.50
C ARG A 21 16.42 15.67 2.87
N CYS A 22 16.19 14.36 3.05
CA CYS A 22 15.86 13.82 4.38
C CYS A 22 16.98 14.11 5.38
N ARG A 23 18.25 13.84 5.00
CA ARG A 23 19.42 14.14 5.84
C ARG A 23 19.53 15.62 6.19
N GLU A 24 19.34 16.52 5.22
CA GLU A 24 19.40 17.97 5.43
C GLU A 24 18.35 18.44 6.44
N ILE A 25 17.10 18.00 6.30
CA ILE A 25 16.03 18.37 7.22
C ILE A 25 16.29 17.82 8.62
N LEU A 26 16.71 16.56 8.75
CA LEU A 26 17.10 16.00 10.05
C LEU A 26 18.26 16.78 10.69
N ALA A 27 19.21 17.27 9.89
CA ALA A 27 20.33 18.08 10.36
C ALA A 27 19.91 19.51 10.77
N GLN A 28 18.84 20.04 10.19
CA GLN A 28 18.33 21.39 10.48
C GLN A 28 17.32 21.44 11.62
N ALA A 29 16.55 20.36 11.83
CA ALA A 29 15.53 20.31 12.88
C ALA A 29 16.10 20.58 14.28
N ASP A 30 15.35 21.28 15.12
CA ASP A 30 15.70 21.53 16.52
C ASP A 30 15.54 20.27 17.36
N PHE A 31 14.57 19.43 17.00
CA PHE A 31 14.37 18.10 17.58
C PHE A 31 13.67 17.14 16.61
N ILE A 32 13.75 15.86 16.93
CA ILE A 32 13.13 14.78 16.16
C ILE A 32 12.11 14.07 17.04
N ALA A 33 10.86 14.05 16.61
CA ALA A 33 9.82 13.17 17.14
C ALA A 33 9.93 11.82 16.45
N ALA A 34 10.10 10.75 17.23
CA ALA A 34 10.35 9.41 16.72
C ALA A 34 9.47 8.38 17.44
N GLU A 35 8.96 7.41 16.68
CA GLU A 35 8.23 6.25 17.20
C GLU A 35 9.08 5.45 18.20
N ASP A 36 10.18 4.83 17.74
CA ASP A 36 11.23 4.29 18.58
C ASP A 36 12.53 5.11 18.45
N THR A 37 12.88 5.81 19.53
CA THR A 37 14.10 6.62 19.60
C THR A 37 15.37 5.78 19.45
N ARG A 38 15.34 4.48 19.78
CA ARG A 38 16.48 3.57 19.64
C ARG A 38 16.72 3.19 18.18
N VAL A 39 15.66 3.03 17.39
CA VAL A 39 15.75 2.79 15.95
C VAL A 39 16.28 4.05 15.26
N THR A 40 15.66 5.19 15.57
CA THR A 40 16.07 6.49 15.01
C THR A 40 17.51 6.85 15.37
N LEU A 41 17.98 6.55 16.58
CA LEU A 41 19.36 6.80 16.99
C LEU A 41 20.38 6.06 16.10
N LYS A 42 20.07 4.83 15.64
CA LYS A 42 20.96 4.12 14.71
C LYS A 42 21.06 4.82 13.36
N LEU A 43 19.94 5.33 12.85
CA LEU A 43 19.91 6.13 11.63
C LEU A 43 20.73 7.42 11.79
N LEU A 44 20.53 8.17 12.87
CA LEU A 44 21.29 9.40 13.13
C LEU A 44 22.79 9.14 13.26
N ASN A 45 23.19 8.04 13.90
CA ASN A 45 24.59 7.63 13.97
C ASN A 45 25.18 7.34 12.58
N HIS A 46 24.44 6.66 11.71
CA HIS A 46 24.85 6.41 10.32
C HIS A 46 25.01 7.71 9.52
N LEU A 47 24.14 8.70 9.76
CA LEU A 47 24.18 10.01 9.12
C LEU A 47 25.17 10.99 9.77
N GLU A 48 25.81 10.59 10.87
CA GLU A 48 26.68 11.42 11.71
C GLU A 48 25.98 12.67 12.28
N LEU A 49 24.69 12.54 12.60
CA LEU A 49 23.86 13.61 13.16
C LEU A 49 23.64 13.44 14.66
N LYS A 50 23.58 14.56 15.38
CA LYS A 50 23.22 14.61 16.80
C LYS A 50 22.05 15.55 16.99
N LYS A 51 20.91 15.02 17.42
CA LYS A 51 19.68 15.77 17.62
C LYS A 51 18.92 15.31 18.87
N PRO A 52 18.24 16.22 19.60
CA PRO A 52 17.32 15.83 20.65
C PRO A 52 16.21 14.94 20.10
N LEU A 53 15.96 13.81 20.76
CA LEU A 53 14.89 12.87 20.40
C LEU A 53 13.74 12.97 21.39
N VAL A 54 12.52 13.01 20.87
CA VAL A 54 11.27 12.94 21.64
C VAL A 54 10.53 11.69 21.18
N SER A 55 10.17 10.81 22.12
CA SER A 55 9.41 9.60 21.79
C SER A 55 7.95 9.95 21.55
N TYR A 56 7.39 9.51 20.43
CA TYR A 56 6.00 9.72 20.03
C TYR A 56 5.44 8.47 19.34
N TYR A 57 4.63 7.70 20.07
CA TYR A 57 4.07 6.42 19.64
C TYR A 57 2.64 6.23 20.16
N GLU A 58 1.97 5.15 19.75
CA GLU A 58 0.52 4.97 19.91
C GLU A 58 0.01 5.14 21.35
N HIS A 59 0.75 4.65 22.35
CA HIS A 59 0.31 4.71 23.76
C HIS A 59 0.64 6.03 24.47
N ASN A 60 1.51 6.87 23.91
CA ASN A 60 1.91 8.14 24.53
C ASN A 60 1.50 9.38 23.72
N LYS A 61 0.87 9.20 22.55
CA LYS A 61 0.54 10.28 21.62
C LYS A 61 -0.27 11.41 22.24
N ALA A 62 -1.22 11.09 23.12
CA ALA A 62 -2.05 12.09 23.80
C ALA A 62 -1.24 13.02 24.72
N SER A 63 -0.26 12.49 25.46
CA SER A 63 0.54 13.28 26.39
C SER A 63 1.75 13.94 25.75
N SER A 64 2.33 13.30 24.73
CA SER A 64 3.53 13.79 24.04
C SER A 64 3.19 14.75 22.89
N GLY A 65 2.03 14.58 22.25
CA GLY A 65 1.56 15.45 21.15
C GLY A 65 1.48 16.91 21.56
N GLY A 66 0.81 17.22 22.68
CA GLY A 66 0.72 18.59 23.19
C GLY A 66 2.09 19.24 23.44
N LYS A 67 3.04 18.50 24.04
CA LYS A 67 4.40 19.01 24.27
C LYS A 67 5.16 19.27 22.97
N ILE A 68 4.93 18.47 21.94
CA ILE A 68 5.55 18.67 20.63
C ILE A 68 4.94 19.92 19.97
N LEU A 69 3.61 20.07 20.04
CA LEU A 69 2.92 21.26 19.54
C LEU A 69 3.42 22.54 20.20
N ASP A 70 3.51 22.56 21.54
CA ASP A 70 3.98 23.74 22.29
C ASP A 70 5.37 24.20 21.83
N ARG A 71 6.28 23.26 21.58
CA ARG A 71 7.63 23.56 21.08
C ARG A 71 7.60 24.13 19.67
N ILE A 72 6.79 23.56 18.78
CA ILE A 72 6.66 24.08 17.42
C ILE A 72 6.04 25.49 17.44
N GLN A 73 5.01 25.72 18.26
CA GLN A 73 4.41 27.04 18.42
C GLN A 73 5.39 28.09 18.98
N ALA A 74 6.33 27.66 19.82
CA ALA A 74 7.43 28.50 20.31
C ALA A 74 8.47 28.87 19.23
N GLY A 75 8.36 28.29 18.02
CA GLY A 75 9.21 28.62 16.87
C GLY A 75 10.17 27.50 16.46
N GLU A 76 10.18 26.37 17.16
CA GLU A 76 11.10 25.26 16.87
C GLU A 76 10.66 24.44 15.66
N VAL A 77 11.64 23.93 14.90
CA VAL A 77 11.43 23.00 13.79
C VAL A 77 11.48 21.56 14.30
N CYS A 78 10.38 20.83 14.08
CA CYS A 78 10.27 19.40 14.41
C CYS A 78 10.37 18.56 13.15
N ALA A 79 11.20 17.51 13.16
CA ALA A 79 11.11 16.43 12.20
C ALA A 79 10.42 15.22 12.83
N LEU A 80 9.33 14.75 12.22
CA LEU A 80 8.66 13.50 12.59
C LEU A 80 9.19 12.37 11.72
N VAL A 81 9.58 11.27 12.35
CA VAL A 81 9.99 10.02 11.71
C VAL A 81 9.24 8.83 12.30
N SER A 82 8.98 7.83 11.46
CA SER A 82 8.55 6.49 11.89
C SER A 82 9.76 5.54 11.91
N ASP A 83 9.57 4.35 12.48
CA ASP A 83 10.63 3.34 12.55
C ASP A 83 11.13 2.92 11.16
N ALA A 84 10.24 2.92 10.16
CA ALA A 84 10.55 2.64 8.78
C ALA A 84 9.52 3.28 7.83
N GLY A 85 10.00 3.83 6.71
CA GLY A 85 9.15 4.32 5.63
C GLY A 85 8.61 5.73 5.88
N SER A 86 7.44 6.01 5.32
CA SER A 86 6.83 7.35 5.33
C SER A 86 5.99 7.54 6.59
N PRO A 87 6.30 8.53 7.46
CA PRO A 87 5.54 8.78 8.67
C PRO A 87 4.12 9.30 8.38
N ALA A 88 3.24 9.18 9.38
CA ALA A 88 1.81 9.48 9.31
C ALA A 88 1.00 8.53 8.41
N ILE A 89 1.56 7.37 8.03
CA ILE A 89 0.88 6.35 7.21
C ILE A 89 0.85 5.03 7.98
N SER A 90 -0.31 4.65 8.48
CA SER A 90 -0.48 3.48 9.36
C SER A 90 0.40 3.53 10.62
N ASP A 91 0.66 4.74 11.12
CA ASP A 91 1.46 4.99 12.31
C ASP A 91 0.88 6.16 13.14
N PRO A 92 1.37 6.40 14.37
CA PRO A 92 0.83 7.43 15.27
C PRO A 92 0.92 8.87 14.75
N GLY A 93 1.75 9.13 13.74
CA GLY A 93 2.00 10.46 13.18
C GLY A 93 0.77 11.14 12.56
N GLU A 94 -0.24 10.36 12.14
CA GLU A 94 -1.51 10.89 11.63
C GLU A 94 -2.15 11.87 12.63
N ASP A 95 -2.14 11.51 13.92
CA ASP A 95 -2.72 12.31 14.99
C ASP A 95 -1.97 13.64 15.18
N LEU A 96 -0.64 13.63 15.12
CA LEU A 96 0.17 14.84 15.24
C LEU A 96 -0.01 15.79 14.05
N VAL A 97 -0.13 15.25 12.84
CA VAL A 97 -0.40 16.05 11.63
C VAL A 97 -1.76 16.73 11.74
N ARG A 98 -2.78 16.01 12.20
CA ARG A 98 -4.11 16.59 12.47
C ARG A 98 -4.05 17.71 13.50
N GLN A 99 -3.37 17.49 14.63
CA GLN A 99 -3.22 18.51 15.67
C GLN A 99 -2.48 19.76 15.15
N CYS A 100 -1.48 19.59 14.29
CA CYS A 100 -0.80 20.71 13.64
C CYS A 100 -1.75 21.48 12.72
N ALA A 101 -2.57 20.79 11.93
CA ALA A 101 -3.56 21.43 11.07
C ALA A 101 -4.62 22.22 11.86
N GLU A 102 -5.10 21.66 12.98
CA GLU A 102 -6.05 22.32 13.89
C GLU A 102 -5.46 23.58 14.57
N ALA A 103 -4.12 23.62 14.71
CA ALA A 103 -3.38 24.72 15.34
C ALA A 103 -2.74 25.70 14.33
N ASP A 104 -3.08 25.61 13.03
CA ASP A 104 -2.49 26.40 11.95
C ASP A 104 -0.94 26.31 11.89
N ILE A 105 -0.37 25.18 12.33
CA ILE A 105 1.06 24.89 12.24
C ILE A 105 1.38 24.36 10.84
N PRO A 106 2.35 24.96 10.11
CA PRO A 106 2.76 24.46 8.82
C PRO A 106 3.33 23.03 8.89
N VAL A 107 2.88 22.17 7.97
CA VAL A 107 3.37 20.81 7.80
C VAL A 107 3.93 20.63 6.39
N SER A 108 5.13 20.05 6.25
CA SER A 108 5.74 19.73 4.96
C SER A 108 6.24 18.29 4.93
N ALA A 109 5.86 17.53 3.90
CA ALA A 109 6.38 16.19 3.69
C ALA A 109 7.60 16.19 2.76
N VAL A 110 8.65 15.47 3.16
CA VAL A 110 9.78 15.15 2.29
C VAL A 110 9.46 13.83 1.57
N PRO A 111 9.51 13.77 0.22
CA PRO A 111 9.38 12.49 -0.48
C PRO A 111 10.49 11.51 -0.11
N GLY A 112 10.18 10.22 -0.01
CA GLY A 112 11.14 9.20 0.38
C GLY A 112 10.58 7.77 0.40
N PRO A 113 11.27 6.83 1.05
CA PRO A 113 10.90 5.42 1.04
C PRO A 113 9.46 5.16 1.53
N CYS A 114 8.74 4.30 0.80
CA CYS A 114 7.39 3.84 1.14
C CYS A 114 7.22 2.40 0.65
N ALA A 115 7.01 1.45 1.56
CA ALA A 115 6.95 0.04 1.20
C ALA A 115 5.73 -0.30 0.32
N VAL A 116 4.58 0.36 0.53
CA VAL A 116 3.38 0.21 -0.33
C VAL A 116 3.70 0.51 -1.79
N ILE A 117 4.28 1.70 -2.04
CA ILE A 117 4.57 2.16 -3.41
C ILE A 117 5.67 1.32 -4.04
N THR A 118 6.70 0.99 -3.26
CA THR A 118 7.81 0.13 -3.70
C THR A 118 7.29 -1.24 -4.15
N ALA A 119 6.52 -1.92 -3.29
CA ALA A 119 5.90 -3.21 -3.59
C ALA A 119 4.99 -3.15 -4.81
N LEU A 120 4.11 -2.14 -4.88
CA LEU A 120 3.16 -1.98 -5.98
C LEU A 120 3.90 -1.84 -7.33
N SER A 121 4.95 -1.02 -7.38
CA SER A 121 5.71 -0.76 -8.60
C SER A 121 6.42 -2.00 -9.18
N ILE A 122 6.81 -2.95 -8.32
CA ILE A 122 7.46 -4.20 -8.73
C ILE A 122 6.51 -5.40 -8.78
N SER A 123 5.24 -5.24 -8.41
CA SER A 123 4.27 -6.35 -8.30
C SER A 123 3.94 -7.01 -9.66
N GLY A 124 3.91 -6.23 -10.74
CA GLY A 124 3.37 -6.70 -12.03
C GLY A 124 1.83 -6.79 -12.04
N LEU A 125 1.16 -6.03 -11.18
CA LEU A 125 -0.28 -5.80 -11.17
C LEU A 125 -0.62 -4.36 -11.59
N PRO A 126 -1.86 -4.06 -12.01
CA PRO A 126 -2.26 -2.71 -12.40
C PRO A 126 -2.03 -1.68 -11.30
N THR A 127 -1.43 -0.54 -11.65
CA THR A 127 -1.06 0.52 -10.69
C THR A 127 -1.84 1.81 -10.86
N GLY A 128 -2.69 1.92 -11.89
CA GLY A 128 -3.41 3.15 -12.22
C GLY A 128 -4.39 3.60 -11.13
N ARG A 129 -5.02 2.65 -10.44
CA ARG A 129 -5.84 2.88 -9.24
C ARG A 129 -5.63 1.72 -8.28
N PHE A 130 -5.36 2.01 -7.03
CA PHE A 130 -5.15 1.01 -5.98
C PHE A 130 -5.77 1.46 -4.65
N THR A 131 -5.94 0.54 -3.73
CA THR A 131 -6.22 0.82 -2.31
C THR A 131 -5.09 0.33 -1.44
N PHE A 132 -4.91 0.98 -0.30
CA PHE A 132 -4.01 0.53 0.75
C PHE A 132 -4.86 0.24 1.99
N GLU A 133 -4.80 -1.00 2.44
CA GLU A 133 -5.65 -1.53 3.53
C GLU A 133 -4.88 -1.67 4.84
N GLY A 134 -3.60 -1.29 4.87
CA GLY A 134 -2.75 -1.38 6.06
C GLY A 134 -2.59 -2.81 6.56
N PHE A 135 -2.61 -2.97 7.89
CA PHE A 135 -2.55 -4.27 8.56
C PHE A 135 -3.94 -4.80 8.86
N LEU A 136 -4.16 -6.08 8.56
CA LEU A 136 -5.38 -6.77 8.97
C LEU A 136 -5.36 -7.11 10.46
N SER A 137 -6.56 -7.10 11.05
CA SER A 137 -6.78 -7.48 12.45
C SER A 137 -6.30 -8.91 12.74
N THR A 138 -5.71 -9.11 13.92
CA THR A 138 -5.36 -10.44 14.43
C THR A 138 -6.61 -11.26 14.75
N ALA A 139 -7.71 -10.59 15.14
CA ALA A 139 -8.97 -11.23 15.46
C ALA A 139 -9.67 -11.73 14.19
N LYS A 140 -9.79 -13.06 14.05
CA LYS A 140 -10.34 -13.72 12.85
C LYS A 140 -11.67 -13.15 12.38
N LYS A 141 -12.61 -12.90 13.30
CA LYS A 141 -13.93 -12.33 12.96
C LYS A 141 -13.81 -10.95 12.31
N SER A 142 -13.01 -10.06 12.89
CA SER A 142 -12.79 -8.70 12.38
C SER A 142 -12.05 -8.73 11.05
N ARG A 143 -11.02 -9.57 10.91
CA ARG A 143 -10.31 -9.79 9.65
C ARG A 143 -11.26 -10.26 8.54
N ASN A 144 -12.08 -11.27 8.80
CA ASN A 144 -13.00 -11.79 7.78
C ASN A 144 -14.08 -10.77 7.39
N GLN A 145 -14.57 -9.95 8.33
CA GLN A 145 -15.49 -8.86 8.02
C GLN A 145 -14.87 -7.81 7.10
N HIS A 146 -13.61 -7.43 7.34
CA HIS A 146 -12.86 -6.53 6.46
C HIS A 146 -12.67 -7.14 5.08
N LEU A 147 -12.20 -8.39 5.01
CA LEU A 147 -11.99 -9.08 3.74
C LEU A 147 -13.29 -9.20 2.92
N GLU A 148 -14.42 -9.55 3.55
CA GLU A 148 -15.70 -9.67 2.84
C GLU A 148 -16.17 -8.31 2.25
N ALA A 149 -15.93 -7.20 2.96
CA ALA A 149 -16.24 -5.86 2.46
C ALA A 149 -15.42 -5.49 1.21
N LEU A 150 -14.28 -6.14 0.97
CA LEU A 150 -13.40 -5.93 -0.17
C LEU A 150 -13.63 -6.94 -1.31
N ARG A 151 -14.59 -7.86 -1.18
CA ARG A 151 -14.77 -8.99 -2.12
C ARG A 151 -14.94 -8.55 -3.57
N THR A 152 -15.66 -7.45 -3.79
CA THR A 152 -15.97 -6.86 -5.10
C THR A 152 -15.04 -5.71 -5.49
N GLU A 153 -14.01 -5.41 -4.68
CA GLU A 153 -13.05 -4.34 -5.00
C GLU A 153 -12.28 -4.70 -6.27
N THR A 154 -12.37 -3.84 -7.30
CA THR A 154 -11.78 -4.06 -8.62
C THR A 154 -10.39 -3.46 -8.76
N ARG A 155 -10.00 -2.55 -7.86
CA ARG A 155 -8.65 -1.97 -7.80
C ARG A 155 -7.67 -2.97 -7.21
N THR A 156 -6.39 -2.80 -7.54
CA THR A 156 -5.32 -3.50 -6.82
C THR A 156 -5.34 -3.09 -5.36
N MET A 157 -5.25 -4.05 -4.44
CA MET A 157 -5.25 -3.82 -3.00
C MET A 157 -3.88 -4.14 -2.43
N VAL A 158 -3.36 -3.30 -1.54
CA VAL A 158 -2.08 -3.50 -0.88
C VAL A 158 -2.27 -3.66 0.62
N PHE A 159 -1.65 -4.69 1.18
CA PHE A 159 -1.70 -5.02 2.61
C PHE A 159 -0.29 -5.17 3.17
N TYR A 160 -0.11 -4.80 4.43
CA TYR A 160 1.07 -5.18 5.20
C TYR A 160 0.78 -6.43 6.02
N GLU A 161 1.76 -7.33 6.11
CA GLU A 161 1.60 -8.54 6.89
C GLU A 161 2.87 -8.98 7.62
N ALA A 162 2.68 -9.37 8.88
CA ALA A 162 3.74 -9.93 9.71
C ALA A 162 3.90 -11.44 9.42
N PRO A 163 5.13 -11.99 9.48
CA PRO A 163 5.38 -13.37 9.07
C PRO A 163 4.53 -14.38 9.86
N HIS A 164 4.42 -14.21 11.17
CA HIS A 164 3.66 -15.11 12.04
C HIS A 164 2.14 -15.13 11.76
N LYS A 165 1.60 -14.17 11.00
CA LYS A 165 0.19 -14.09 10.61
C LYS A 165 -0.04 -14.48 9.16
N LEU A 166 1.00 -14.46 8.32
CA LEU A 166 0.89 -14.55 6.87
C LEU A 166 0.06 -15.74 6.39
N LEU A 167 0.32 -16.94 6.92
CA LEU A 167 -0.40 -18.15 6.49
C LEU A 167 -1.91 -18.02 6.75
N ALA A 168 -2.30 -17.61 7.96
CA ALA A 168 -3.71 -17.44 8.30
C ALA A 168 -4.39 -16.37 7.43
N THR A 169 -3.70 -15.26 7.16
CA THR A 169 -4.19 -14.22 6.26
C THR A 169 -4.37 -14.72 4.83
N LEU A 170 -3.40 -15.45 4.28
CA LEU A 170 -3.50 -16.02 2.94
C LEU A 170 -4.65 -17.04 2.82
N GLU A 171 -4.86 -17.86 3.85
CA GLU A 171 -5.98 -18.81 3.89
C GLU A 171 -7.33 -18.10 3.94
N ASP A 172 -7.49 -17.08 4.80
CA ASP A 172 -8.72 -16.30 4.89
C ASP A 172 -8.96 -15.49 3.59
N MET A 173 -7.92 -14.87 3.00
CA MET A 173 -8.01 -14.20 1.70
C MET A 173 -8.40 -15.18 0.59
N SER A 174 -7.80 -16.37 0.55
CA SER A 174 -8.11 -17.39 -0.46
C SER A 174 -9.55 -17.87 -0.36
N ALA A 175 -10.09 -17.96 0.86
CA ALA A 175 -11.48 -18.36 1.10
C ALA A 175 -12.47 -17.28 0.64
N VAL A 176 -12.15 -15.99 0.83
CA VAL A 176 -13.05 -14.88 0.48
C VAL A 176 -12.94 -14.48 -0.98
N PHE A 177 -11.72 -14.35 -1.52
CA PHE A 177 -11.47 -13.81 -2.86
C PHE A 177 -11.32 -14.88 -3.94
N GLY A 178 -11.26 -16.15 -3.54
CA GLY A 178 -11.01 -17.30 -4.41
C GLY A 178 -9.51 -17.63 -4.52
N PRO A 179 -9.16 -18.92 -4.66
CA PRO A 179 -7.76 -19.37 -4.69
C PRO A 179 -6.97 -18.86 -5.89
N ASP A 180 -7.65 -18.60 -7.01
CA ASP A 180 -7.01 -18.18 -8.26
C ASP A 180 -6.70 -16.67 -8.31
N ARG A 181 -7.08 -15.90 -7.29
CA ARG A 181 -6.78 -14.47 -7.25
C ARG A 181 -5.27 -14.26 -7.25
N ARG A 182 -4.78 -13.49 -8.22
CA ARG A 182 -3.35 -13.17 -8.34
C ARG A 182 -2.88 -12.31 -7.18
N VAL A 183 -1.73 -12.64 -6.63
CA VAL A 183 -1.06 -11.91 -5.55
C VAL A 183 0.45 -11.83 -5.81
N SER A 184 1.07 -10.72 -5.42
CA SER A 184 2.52 -10.59 -5.31
C SER A 184 2.91 -10.45 -3.85
N LEU A 185 3.77 -11.34 -3.37
CA LEU A 185 4.34 -11.30 -2.03
C LEU A 185 5.71 -10.65 -2.12
N CYS A 186 5.82 -9.42 -1.65
CA CYS A 186 7.07 -8.68 -1.62
C CYS A 186 7.65 -8.81 -0.21
N ARG A 187 8.72 -9.58 -0.08
CA ARG A 187 9.35 -9.95 1.19
C ARG A 187 10.66 -9.21 1.36
N GLU A 188 10.89 -8.66 2.55
CA GLU A 188 12.17 -8.06 2.93
C GLU A 188 12.67 -6.99 1.93
N LEU A 189 11.74 -6.13 1.46
CA LEU A 189 12.04 -5.07 0.50
C LEU A 189 13.26 -4.25 0.92
N THR A 190 14.17 -4.01 -0.03
CA THR A 190 15.45 -3.30 0.07
C THR A 190 16.53 -4.02 0.89
N LYS A 191 16.21 -5.13 1.58
CA LYS A 191 17.17 -5.86 2.43
C LYS A 191 17.91 -6.93 1.62
N LEU A 192 18.90 -7.56 2.25
CA LEU A 192 19.75 -8.61 1.62
C LEU A 192 18.96 -9.79 1.03
N HIS A 193 17.81 -10.11 1.61
CA HIS A 193 16.96 -11.25 1.22
C HIS A 193 15.66 -10.79 0.54
N GLU A 194 15.68 -9.65 -0.17
CA GLU A 194 14.56 -9.16 -0.96
C GLU A 194 14.07 -10.24 -1.94
N GLU A 195 12.76 -10.47 -1.96
CA GLU A 195 12.12 -11.46 -2.82
C GLU A 195 10.73 -11.01 -3.25
N VAL A 196 10.41 -11.18 -4.54
CA VAL A 196 9.07 -10.92 -5.09
C VAL A 196 8.50 -12.19 -5.68
N ILE A 197 7.51 -12.77 -5.00
CA ILE A 197 6.82 -13.99 -5.45
C ILE A 197 5.49 -13.59 -6.10
N ARG A 198 5.37 -13.80 -7.42
CA ARG A 198 4.12 -13.59 -8.16
C ARG A 198 3.43 -14.94 -8.36
N THR A 199 2.21 -15.07 -7.85
CA THR A 199 1.52 -16.37 -7.69
C THR A 199 0.02 -16.14 -7.50
N THR A 200 -0.73 -17.17 -7.14
CA THR A 200 -2.13 -17.06 -6.71
C THR A 200 -2.26 -17.21 -5.18
N LEU A 201 -3.40 -16.81 -4.61
CA LEU A 201 -3.65 -16.99 -3.18
C LEU A 201 -3.57 -18.46 -2.73
N GLY A 202 -4.08 -19.38 -3.55
CA GLY A 202 -4.04 -20.82 -3.26
C GLY A 202 -2.60 -21.37 -3.21
N GLU A 203 -1.79 -21.02 -4.22
CA GLU A 203 -0.37 -21.40 -4.27
C GLU A 203 0.44 -20.77 -3.15
N ALA A 204 0.17 -19.50 -2.82
CA ALA A 204 0.79 -18.79 -1.71
C ALA A 204 0.50 -19.47 -0.37
N ALA A 205 -0.77 -19.79 -0.09
CA ALA A 205 -1.15 -20.50 1.13
C ALA A 205 -0.49 -21.88 1.21
N GLN A 206 -0.46 -22.64 0.10
CA GLN A 206 0.22 -23.94 0.05
C GLN A 206 1.72 -23.84 0.36
N ARG A 207 2.41 -22.85 -0.23
CA ARG A 207 3.84 -22.61 0.02
C ARG A 207 4.13 -22.44 1.52
N TYR A 208 3.35 -21.60 2.21
CA TYR A 208 3.61 -21.29 3.62
C TYR A 208 3.05 -22.30 4.62
N ARG A 209 2.27 -23.30 4.18
CA ARG A 209 2.03 -24.51 4.98
C ARG A 209 3.27 -25.39 5.09
N GLN A 210 4.11 -25.39 4.07
CA GLN A 210 5.30 -26.25 3.98
C GLN A 210 6.56 -25.59 4.54
N ALA A 211 6.64 -24.26 4.46
CA ALA A 211 7.79 -23.49 4.94
C ALA A 211 7.31 -22.29 5.77
N ALA A 212 7.79 -22.19 7.01
CA ALA A 212 7.41 -21.07 7.87
C ALA A 212 7.89 -19.74 7.27
N PRO A 213 7.00 -18.73 7.13
CA PRO A 213 7.36 -17.42 6.63
C PRO A 213 8.36 -16.71 7.55
N LYS A 214 9.29 -15.95 6.96
CA LYS A 214 10.28 -15.13 7.68
C LYS A 214 10.42 -13.77 7.01
N GLY A 215 10.66 -12.74 7.83
CA GLY A 215 10.77 -11.36 7.37
C GLY A 215 9.42 -10.68 7.22
N GLU A 216 9.44 -9.43 6.78
CA GLU A 216 8.25 -8.59 6.61
C GLU A 216 7.69 -8.71 5.20
N PHE A 217 6.37 -8.62 5.06
CA PHE A 217 5.68 -8.79 3.79
C PHE A 217 4.80 -7.60 3.45
N VAL A 218 4.84 -7.21 2.17
CA VAL A 218 3.79 -6.44 1.51
C VAL A 218 3.08 -7.35 0.52
N LEU A 219 1.77 -7.49 0.67
CA LEU A 219 0.91 -8.27 -0.22
C LEU A 219 0.27 -7.32 -1.22
N VAL A 220 0.53 -7.51 -2.51
CA VAL A 220 -0.13 -6.76 -3.58
C VAL A 220 -1.12 -7.70 -4.26
N LEU A 221 -2.40 -7.52 -4.00
CA LEU A 221 -3.48 -8.39 -4.43
C LEU A 221 -4.19 -7.79 -5.64
N ALA A 222 -4.47 -8.61 -6.66
CA ALA A 222 -5.30 -8.18 -7.77
C ALA A 222 -6.73 -7.88 -7.30
N GLY A 223 -7.34 -6.86 -7.89
CA GLY A 223 -8.77 -6.62 -7.72
C GLY A 223 -9.60 -7.77 -8.29
N ALA A 224 -10.88 -7.78 -7.95
CA ALA A 224 -11.86 -8.62 -8.60
C ALA A 224 -11.87 -8.28 -10.09
N THR A 225 -11.84 -9.31 -10.93
CA THR A 225 -12.29 -9.13 -12.31
C THR A 225 -13.73 -8.64 -12.21
N PRO A 226 -14.08 -7.51 -12.84
CA PRO A 226 -15.47 -7.12 -12.93
C PRO A 226 -16.24 -8.35 -13.42
N GLU A 227 -17.30 -8.73 -12.73
CA GLU A 227 -18.28 -9.62 -13.34
C GLU A 227 -18.75 -8.85 -14.57
N HIS A 228 -18.23 -9.21 -15.75
CA HIS A 228 -18.99 -8.99 -16.95
C HIS A 228 -20.31 -9.68 -16.65
N ALA A 229 -21.41 -8.92 -16.65
CA ALA A 229 -22.73 -9.51 -16.59
C ALA A 229 -22.72 -10.74 -17.51
N PRO A 230 -23.25 -11.90 -17.09
CA PRO A 230 -23.35 -13.02 -18.00
C PRO A 230 -24.18 -12.56 -19.20
N VAL A 231 -23.49 -12.18 -20.26
CA VAL A 231 -24.09 -11.92 -21.56
C VAL A 231 -24.26 -13.30 -22.16
N SER A 232 -25.39 -13.92 -21.83
CA SER A 232 -25.66 -15.33 -22.12
C SER A 232 -26.09 -15.58 -23.56
N THR A 233 -26.03 -14.60 -24.45
CA THR A 233 -26.42 -14.77 -25.85
C THR A 233 -25.47 -14.10 -26.85
N LEU A 234 -25.39 -14.68 -28.04
CA LEU A 234 -24.63 -14.13 -29.16
C LEU A 234 -25.17 -12.75 -29.60
N GLU A 235 -26.47 -12.52 -29.46
CA GLU A 235 -27.15 -11.28 -29.82
C GLU A 235 -26.67 -10.10 -28.96
N GLU A 236 -26.59 -10.29 -27.65
CA GLU A 236 -26.10 -9.26 -26.74
C GLU A 236 -24.60 -8.99 -26.92
N ALA A 237 -23.80 -10.02 -27.23
CA ALA A 237 -22.38 -9.86 -27.56
C ALA A 237 -22.18 -9.11 -28.89
N ALA A 238 -23.04 -9.37 -29.88
CA ALA A 238 -23.07 -8.62 -31.13
C ALA A 238 -23.47 -7.16 -30.90
N HIS A 239 -24.48 -6.91 -30.06
CA HIS A 239 -24.90 -5.55 -29.70
C HIS A 239 -23.75 -4.78 -29.02
N ARG A 240 -23.02 -5.41 -28.10
CA ARG A 240 -21.84 -4.80 -27.46
C ARG A 240 -20.74 -4.47 -28.48
N ALA A 241 -20.48 -5.36 -29.43
CA ALA A 241 -19.54 -5.10 -30.50
C ALA A 241 -20.00 -3.93 -31.40
N LEU A 242 -21.30 -3.78 -31.66
CA LEU A 242 -21.85 -2.64 -32.40
C LEU A 242 -21.66 -1.32 -31.65
N THR A 243 -21.92 -1.27 -30.34
CA THR A 243 -21.66 -0.06 -29.52
C THR A 243 -20.18 0.36 -29.56
N LEU A 244 -19.26 -0.60 -29.47
CA LEU A 244 -17.82 -0.32 -29.55
C LEU A 244 -17.40 0.24 -30.93
N ILE A 245 -18.10 -0.15 -32.01
CA ILE A 245 -17.88 0.42 -33.35
C ILE A 245 -18.35 1.88 -33.40
N GLU A 246 -19.50 2.19 -32.79
CA GLU A 246 -19.99 3.56 -32.65
C GLU A 246 -19.05 4.43 -31.80
N GLU A 247 -18.39 3.84 -30.81
CA GLU A 247 -17.33 4.47 -30.00
C GLU A 247 -16.00 4.63 -30.75
N GLY A 248 -15.93 4.22 -32.03
CA GLY A 248 -14.80 4.47 -32.94
C GLY A 248 -13.83 3.31 -33.11
N LEU A 249 -14.09 2.13 -32.56
CA LEU A 249 -13.26 0.95 -32.80
C LEU A 249 -13.51 0.39 -34.20
N SER A 250 -12.47 -0.21 -34.79
CA SER A 250 -12.67 -1.05 -35.98
C SER A 250 -13.57 -2.24 -35.62
N ARG A 251 -14.43 -2.67 -36.53
CA ARG A 251 -15.32 -3.83 -36.32
C ARG A 251 -14.59 -5.09 -35.86
N LYS A 252 -13.35 -5.30 -36.33
CA LYS A 252 -12.49 -6.41 -35.93
C LYS A 252 -12.00 -6.28 -34.48
N ASP A 253 -11.69 -5.07 -34.04
CA ASP A 253 -11.23 -4.80 -32.67
C ASP A 253 -12.40 -4.80 -31.69
N ALA A 254 -13.56 -4.27 -32.11
CA ALA A 254 -14.80 -4.34 -31.36
C ALA A 254 -15.26 -5.78 -31.12
N ALA A 255 -15.23 -6.66 -32.13
CA ALA A 255 -15.54 -8.07 -31.96
C ALA A 255 -14.52 -8.80 -31.06
N ARG A 256 -13.24 -8.38 -31.07
CA ARG A 256 -12.21 -8.92 -30.16
C ARG A 256 -12.47 -8.49 -28.72
N GLN A 257 -12.79 -7.23 -28.52
CA GLN A 257 -13.07 -6.67 -27.20
C GLN A 257 -14.37 -7.26 -26.62
N ALA A 258 -15.43 -7.36 -27.41
CA ALA A 258 -16.66 -8.04 -27.00
C ALA A 258 -16.45 -9.54 -26.70
N ALA A 259 -15.57 -10.24 -27.43
CA ALA A 259 -15.21 -11.63 -27.12
C ALA A 259 -14.49 -11.77 -25.76
N LEU A 260 -13.63 -10.80 -25.42
CA LEU A 260 -12.95 -10.76 -24.11
C LEU A 260 -13.94 -10.46 -22.97
N GLU A 261 -14.94 -9.60 -23.22
CA GLU A 261 -15.97 -9.23 -22.26
C GLU A 261 -17.01 -10.34 -22.05
N THR A 262 -17.38 -11.08 -23.10
CA THR A 262 -18.49 -12.06 -23.05
C THR A 262 -18.06 -13.51 -23.01
N GLY A 263 -16.79 -13.82 -23.31
CA GLY A 263 -16.29 -15.19 -23.41
C GLY A 263 -16.76 -15.97 -24.65
N LEU A 264 -17.52 -15.34 -25.56
CA LEU A 264 -18.02 -15.97 -26.79
C LEU A 264 -16.98 -15.91 -27.93
N PRO A 265 -17.06 -16.84 -28.92
CA PRO A 265 -16.09 -16.88 -30.02
C PRO A 265 -16.11 -15.59 -30.86
N LYS A 266 -14.97 -14.93 -30.98
CA LYS A 266 -14.78 -13.68 -31.75
C LYS A 266 -15.39 -13.75 -33.16
N ASN A 267 -15.24 -14.87 -33.86
CA ASN A 267 -15.75 -15.02 -35.22
C ASN A 267 -17.29 -15.04 -35.24
N ALA A 268 -17.92 -15.73 -34.28
CA ALA A 268 -19.37 -15.74 -34.17
C ALA A 268 -19.93 -14.34 -33.88
N ILE A 269 -19.27 -13.58 -33.00
CA ILE A 269 -19.65 -12.19 -32.70
C ILE A 269 -19.46 -11.32 -33.94
N TYR A 270 -18.32 -11.44 -34.62
CA TYR A 270 -18.02 -10.67 -35.83
C TYR A 270 -19.07 -10.91 -36.92
N ASP A 271 -19.43 -12.17 -37.18
CA ASP A 271 -20.44 -12.55 -38.17
C ASP A 271 -21.83 -12.03 -37.78
N ALA A 272 -22.17 -12.08 -36.49
CA ALA A 272 -23.42 -11.55 -35.97
C ALA A 272 -23.52 -10.02 -36.10
N THR A 273 -22.42 -9.27 -36.14
CA THR A 273 -22.47 -7.83 -36.43
C THR A 273 -22.75 -7.51 -37.90
N LEU A 274 -22.54 -8.46 -38.82
CA LEU A 274 -22.71 -8.28 -40.27
C LEU A 274 -24.14 -8.58 -40.75
N SER A 275 -24.96 -9.16 -39.87
CA SER A 275 -26.37 -9.49 -40.10
C SER A 275 -27.25 -8.29 -39.80
#